data_AF-A0A2H0BH02-F1
#
_entry.id   AF-A0A2H0BH02-F1
#
_cell.length_a   1.000
_cell.length_b   1.000
_cell.length_c   1.000
_cell.angle_alpha   90.00
_cell.angle_beta   90.00
_cell.angle_gamma   90.00
#
_symmetry.space_group_name_H-M   'P 1'
#
loop_
_entity.id
_entity.type
_entity.pdbx_description
1 polymer ?
#
loop_
_entity_poly.entity_id
_entity_poly.type
_entity_poly.pdbx_seq_one_letter_code
_entity_poly.pdbx_strand_id
1 'polypeptide(L)'
;DFSTYILFQNPNPTTVTVTVEYMVENGSNATKTYTINPNKRFTISAANEIGTGLGFSTKITSTQPIVVERAMYWANGGHASKGWSL
;
A
#
# COMPACT_ATOMS: atom_id res chain seq x y z
N ASP A 1 12.27 0.37 -15.36
CA ASP A 1 11.67 0.12 -14.04
C ASP A 1 10.62 1.13 -13.67
N PHE A 2 9.67 0.71 -12.83
CA PHE A 2 8.67 1.57 -12.22
C PHE A 2 8.74 1.45 -10.69
N SER A 3 8.52 2.55 -9.98
CA SER A 3 8.46 2.59 -8.52
C SER A 3 7.00 2.63 -8.09
N THR A 4 6.59 1.71 -7.22
CA THR A 4 5.23 1.67 -6.67
C THR A 4 5.24 1.99 -5.19
N TYR A 5 4.35 2.90 -4.79
CA TYR A 5 4.08 3.27 -3.41
C TYR A 5 2.61 2.99 -3.07
N ILE A 6 2.37 2.58 -1.83
CA ILE A 6 1.03 2.47 -1.27
C ILE A 6 0.93 3.48 -0.15
N LEU A 7 -0.04 4.38 -0.29
CA LEU A 7 -0.28 5.50 0.60
C LEU A 7 -1.56 5.22 1.36
N PHE A 8 -1.54 5.46 2.65
CA PHE A 8 -2.67 5.30 3.54
C PHE A 8 -2.97 6.62 4.23
N GLN A 9 -4.25 6.96 4.34
CA GLN A 9 -4.72 8.01 5.23
C GLN A 9 -5.67 7.39 6.24
N ASN A 10 -5.32 7.53 7.53
CA ASN A 10 -6.24 7.27 8.63
C ASN A 10 -6.96 8.58 9.00
N PRO A 11 -8.24 8.78 8.64
CA PRO A 11 -9.02 9.94 9.05
C PRO A 11 -9.64 9.78 10.45
N ASN A 12 -9.48 8.62 11.09
CA ASN A 12 -10.12 8.32 12.36
C ASN A 12 -9.34 8.97 13.53
N PRO A 13 -10.02 9.30 14.65
CA PRO A 13 -9.39 9.78 15.87
C PRO A 13 -8.71 8.65 16.68
N THR A 14 -8.71 7.42 16.18
CA THR A 14 -8.10 6.25 16.82
C THR A 14 -7.12 5.58 15.88
N THR A 15 -6.21 4.78 16.46
CA THR A 15 -5.22 4.01 15.71
C THR A 15 -5.90 2.92 14.87
N VAL A 16 -5.41 2.73 13.64
CA VAL A 16 -5.88 1.68 12.71
C VAL A 16 -4.76 0.69 12.43
N THR A 17 -5.10 -0.60 12.39
CA THR A 17 -4.20 -1.65 11.92
C THR A 17 -4.59 -2.01 10.49
N VAL A 18 -3.60 -2.09 9.61
CA VAL A 18 -3.76 -2.42 8.19
C VAL A 18 -2.95 -3.66 7.87
N THR A 19 -3.56 -4.62 7.18
CA THR A 19 -2.89 -5.79 6.62
C THR A 19 -2.79 -5.62 5.11
N VAL A 20 -1.58 -5.78 4.58
CA VAL A 20 -1.27 -5.70 3.15
C VAL A 20 -0.78 -7.06 2.69
N GLU A 21 -1.55 -7.71 1.84
CA GLU A 21 -1.17 -8.95 1.15
C GLU A 21 -0.65 -8.60 -0.24
N TYR A 22 0.61 -8.92 -0.51
CA TYR A 22 1.26 -8.86 -1.82
C TYR A 22 1.18 -10.22 -2.49
N MET A 23 0.56 -10.26 -3.67
CA MET A 23 0.57 -11.43 -4.55
C MET A 23 1.54 -11.15 -5.68
N VAL A 24 2.70 -11.80 -5.64
CA VAL A 24 3.87 -11.50 -6.48
C VAL A 24 3.98 -12.53 -7.59
N GLU A 25 4.27 -12.09 -8.82
CA GLU A 25 4.24 -12.96 -10.02
C GLU A 25 5.20 -14.16 -9.94
N ASN A 26 6.29 -14.04 -9.17
CA ASN A 26 7.26 -15.10 -8.96
C ASN A 26 6.87 -16.09 -7.84
N GLY A 27 5.65 -15.97 -7.30
CA GLY A 27 5.13 -16.81 -6.21
C GLY A 27 5.61 -16.43 -4.80
N SER A 28 6.49 -15.44 -4.66
CA SER A 28 7.01 -14.96 -3.37
C SER A 28 6.03 -14.01 -2.68
N ASN A 29 4.81 -14.48 -2.43
CA ASN A 29 3.77 -13.70 -1.78
C ASN A 29 4.22 -13.29 -0.37
N ALA A 30 3.79 -12.10 0.07
CA ALA A 30 4.14 -11.55 1.36
C ALA A 30 2.95 -10.88 2.03
N THR A 31 2.79 -11.07 3.34
CA THR A 31 1.79 -10.36 4.14
C THR A 31 2.49 -9.47 5.15
N LYS A 32 2.11 -8.20 5.23
CA LYS A 32 2.69 -7.19 6.12
C LYS A 32 1.58 -6.50 6.91
N THR A 33 1.85 -6.20 8.17
CA THR A 33 0.91 -5.49 9.05
C THR A 33 1.52 -4.18 9.51
N TYR A 34 0.73 -3.11 9.46
CA TYR A 34 1.13 -1.77 9.86
C TYR A 34 0.12 -1.15 10.81
N THR A 35 0.63 -0.28 11.68
CA THR A 35 -0.18 0.53 12.59
C THR A 35 -0.11 1.99 12.16
N ILE A 36 -1.27 2.61 11.92
CA ILE A 36 -1.38 4.00 11.49
C ILE A 36 -2.06 4.79 12.61
N ASN A 37 -1.31 5.73 13.18
CA ASN A 37 -1.78 6.60 14.26
C ASN A 37 -2.98 7.48 13.82
N PRO A 38 -3.75 8.03 14.77
CA PRO A 38 -4.90 8.88 14.50
C PRO A 38 -4.59 10.07 13.60
N ASN A 39 -5.48 10.40 12.66
CA ASN A 39 -5.36 11.56 11.77
C ASN A 39 -3.99 11.66 11.06
N LYS A 40 -3.38 10.52 10.71
CA LYS A 40 -2.07 10.45 10.07
C LYS A 40 -2.12 9.82 8.69
N ARG A 41 -1.21 10.30 7.85
CA ARG A 41 -0.79 9.64 6.62
C ARG A 41 0.37 8.70 6.91
N PHE A 42 0.40 7.58 6.20
CA PHE A 42 1.49 6.61 6.19
C PHE A 42 1.78 6.19 4.75
N THR A 43 3.02 5.87 4.40
CA THR A 43 3.39 5.50 3.03
C THR A 43 4.46 4.43 3.06
N ILE A 44 4.26 3.40 2.22
CA ILE A 44 5.20 2.29 2.07
C ILE A 44 5.64 2.19 0.61
N SER A 45 6.87 1.73 0.42
CA SER A 45 7.43 1.41 -0.91
C SER A 45 7.34 -0.09 -1.15
N ALA A 46 6.69 -0.50 -2.23
CA ALA A 46 6.62 -1.93 -2.58
C ALA A 46 8.01 -2.54 -2.80
N ALA A 47 8.96 -1.75 -3.32
CA ALA A 47 10.33 -2.19 -3.53
C ALA A 47 11.02 -2.62 -2.22
N ASN A 48 10.74 -1.91 -1.12
CA ASN A 48 11.30 -2.24 0.19
C ASN A 48 10.64 -3.48 0.81
N GLU A 49 9.38 -3.77 0.43
CA GLU A 49 8.62 -4.87 1.01
C GLU A 49 8.83 -6.20 0.30
N ILE A 50 8.91 -6.19 -1.03
CA ILE A 50 8.92 -7.38 -1.87
C ILE A 50 10.04 -7.41 -2.92
N GLY A 51 10.87 -6.37 -3.01
CA GLY A 51 11.94 -6.25 -4.00
C GLY A 51 11.53 -5.46 -5.25
N THR A 52 12.52 -5.18 -6.11
CA THR A 52 12.38 -4.36 -7.32
C THR A 52 12.14 -5.19 -8.58
N GLY A 53 11.52 -4.60 -9.60
CA GLY A 53 11.38 -5.22 -10.93
C GLY A 53 10.35 -6.35 -11.01
N LEU A 54 9.44 -6.43 -10.04
CA LEU A 54 8.42 -7.49 -9.95
C LEU A 54 7.02 -6.95 -10.28
N GLY A 55 6.27 -7.72 -11.06
CA GLY A 55 4.82 -7.61 -11.18
C GLY A 55 4.11 -8.15 -9.94
N PHE A 56 3.12 -7.41 -9.44
CA PHE A 56 2.34 -7.83 -8.27
C PHE A 56 0.95 -7.19 -8.23
N SER A 57 0.08 -7.79 -7.44
CA SER A 57 -1.18 -7.20 -6.98
C SER A 57 -1.21 -7.10 -5.46
N THR A 58 -2.12 -6.29 -4.93
CA THR A 58 -2.25 -6.07 -3.49
C THR A 58 -3.69 -6.19 -3.04
N LYS A 59 -3.91 -6.91 -1.95
CA LYS A 59 -5.16 -6.87 -1.19
C LYS A 59 -4.89 -6.19 0.14
N ILE A 60 -5.76 -5.26 0.51
CA ILE A 60 -5.58 -4.44 1.71
C ILE A 60 -6.86 -4.57 2.53
N THR A 61 -6.68 -4.84 3.83
CA THR A 61 -7.75 -4.84 4.82
C THR A 61 -7.35 -3.97 6.00
N SER A 62 -8.33 -3.36 6.67
CA SER A 62 -8.10 -2.48 7.80
C SER A 62 -9.11 -2.74 8.91
N THR A 63 -8.73 -2.44 10.15
CA THR A 63 -9.64 -2.59 11.31
C THR A 63 -10.71 -1.51 11.38
N GLN A 64 -10.56 -0.41 10.64
CA GLN A 64 -11.53 0.68 10.49
C GLN A 64 -11.41 1.28 9.08
N PRO A 65 -12.39 2.08 8.62
CA PRO A 65 -12.35 2.70 7.31
C PRO A 65 -11.15 3.63 7.11
N ILE A 66 -10.48 3.50 5.98
CA ILE A 66 -9.31 4.32 5.59
C ILE A 66 -9.36 4.64 4.11
N VAL A 67 -8.59 5.66 3.71
CA VAL A 67 -8.32 5.93 2.29
C VAL A 67 -6.98 5.32 1.91
N VAL A 68 -6.94 4.64 0.76
CA VAL A 68 -5.74 4.04 0.22
C VAL A 68 -5.49 4.57 -1.19
N GLU A 69 -4.25 4.86 -1.53
CA GLU A 69 -3.85 5.21 -2.89
C GLU A 69 -2.63 4.40 -3.30
N ARG A 70 -2.63 3.92 -4.54
CA ARG A 70 -1.45 3.37 -5.20
C ARG A 70 -0.89 4.43 -6.14
N ALA A 71 0.36 4.79 -5.95
CA ALA A 71 1.09 5.69 -6.84
C ALA A 71 2.21 4.92 -7.54
N MET A 72 2.25 5.01 -8.86
CA MET A 72 3.27 4.40 -9.71
C MET A 72 4.00 5.47 -10.50
N TYR A 73 5.32 5.41 -10.48
CA TYR A 73 6.20 6.32 -11.20
C TYR A 73 7.08 5.53 -12.15
N TRP A 74 7.17 5.97 -13.39
CA TRP A 74 8.08 5.49 -14.42
C TRP A 74 9.10 6.58 -14.72
N ALA A 75 10.23 6.22 -15.30
CA ALA A 75 11.28 7.17 -15.69
C ALA A 75 10.77 8.32 -16.60
N ASN A 76 9.64 8.14 -17.30
CA ASN A 76 9.04 9.12 -18.22
C ASN A 76 7.60 9.58 -17.84
N GLY A 77 7.15 9.42 -16.58
CA GLY A 77 5.79 9.85 -16.16
C GLY A 77 5.22 9.06 -14.97
N GLY A 78 4.02 9.40 -14.48
CA GLY A 78 3.40 8.73 -13.31
C GLY A 78 1.89 8.46 -13.48
N HIS A 79 1.38 7.45 -12.79
CA HIS A 79 -0.04 7.09 -12.68
C HIS A 79 -0.42 6.89 -11.21
N ALA A 80 -1.63 7.30 -10.81
CA ALA A 80 -2.16 7.10 -9.46
C ALA A 80 -3.57 6.50 -9.52
N SER A 81 -3.91 5.62 -8.57
CA SER A 81 -5.26 5.06 -8.38
C SER A 81 -5.67 5.11 -6.91
N LYS A 82 -6.89 5.57 -6.62
CA LYS A 82 -7.46 5.65 -5.27
C LYS A 82 -8.42 4.50 -4.98
N GLY A 83 -8.35 3.92 -3.80
CA GLY A 83 -9.23 2.88 -3.28
C GLY A 83 -9.77 3.23 -1.89
N TRP A 84 -10.94 2.67 -1.54
CA TRP A 84 -11.59 2.77 -0.24
C TRP A 84 -11.68 1.38 0.39
N SER A 85 -11.38 1.26 1.69
CA SER A 85 -11.59 0.02 2.46
C SER A 85 -12.69 0.25 3.49
N LEU A 86 -13.65 -0.68 3.54
CA LEU A 86 -14.72 -0.76 4.54
C LEU A 86 -14.20 -1.38 5.85
#